data_AF-A0AAV0W2I6-F1
#
_entry.id   AF-A0AAV0W2I6-F1
#
_cell.length_a   1.000
_cell.length_b   1.000
_cell.length_c   1.000
_cell.angle_alpha   90.00
_cell.angle_beta   90.00
_cell.angle_gamma   90.00
#
_symmetry.space_group_name_H-M   'P 1'
#
loop_
_entity.id
_entity.type
_entity.pdbx_description
1 polymer ?
#
loop_
_entity_poly.entity_id
_entity_poly.type
_entity_poly.pdbx_seq_one_letter_code
_entity_poly.pdbx_strand_id
1 'polypeptide(L)'
;MTKAQHMLNGESAMTHPIVLTGVNVNNGNATKWRVENSWSKERHEKGYLMMTTDWCKEFVVEVVVNKSLLSEEVLSVFQQELQVLSIWDPIGTLA
;
A
#
# COMPACT_ATOMS: atom_id res chain seq x y z
N MET A 1 -6.12 -2.04 -18.41
CA MET A 1 -6.14 -0.62 -17.98
C MET A 1 -4.91 -0.40 -17.10
N THR A 2 -4.43 0.83 -17.00
CA THR A 2 -3.35 1.17 -16.06
C THR A 2 -3.93 1.36 -14.65
N LYS A 3 -3.10 1.27 -13.62
CA LYS A 3 -3.48 1.58 -12.23
C LYS A 3 -4.19 2.94 -12.10
N ALA A 4 -3.69 3.96 -12.80
CA ALA A 4 -4.33 5.28 -12.83
C ALA A 4 -5.73 5.24 -13.48
N GLN A 5 -5.90 4.52 -14.59
CA GLN A 5 -7.20 4.34 -15.24
C GLN A 5 -8.18 3.59 -14.33
N HIS A 6 -7.73 2.57 -13.61
CA HIS A 6 -8.57 1.84 -12.65
C HIS A 6 -9.09 2.75 -11.54
N MET A 7 -8.24 3.62 -10.98
CA MET A 7 -8.64 4.58 -9.93
C MET A 7 -9.57 5.67 -10.47
N LEU A 8 -9.26 6.26 -11.63
CA LEU A 8 -10.05 7.34 -12.23
C LEU A 8 -11.44 6.89 -12.69
N ASN A 9 -11.57 5.63 -13.11
CA ASN A 9 -12.85 5.06 -13.55
C ASN A 9 -13.65 4.44 -12.39
N GLY A 10 -13.16 4.50 -11.15
CA GLY A 10 -13.84 3.93 -9.98
C GLY A 10 -13.82 2.40 -9.91
N GLU A 11 -12.96 1.73 -10.68
CA GLU A 11 -12.79 0.27 -10.63
C GLU A 11 -11.91 -0.18 -9.47
N SER A 12 -11.04 0.70 -8.98
CA SER A 12 -10.15 0.45 -7.84
C SER A 12 -10.15 1.65 -6.90
N ALA A 13 -9.97 1.37 -5.61
CA ALA A 13 -9.82 2.36 -4.54
C ALA A 13 -9.09 1.74 -3.35
N MET A 14 -8.59 2.58 -2.44
CA MET A 14 -8.17 2.11 -1.12
C MET A 14 -9.37 1.63 -0.33
N THR A 15 -9.29 0.40 0.19
CA THR A 15 -10.43 -0.23 0.86
C THR A 15 -10.10 -0.87 2.19
N HIS A 16 -8.87 -1.36 2.42
CA HIS A 16 -8.56 -2.12 3.63
C HIS A 16 -7.09 -1.97 4.04
N PRO A 17 -6.79 -1.53 5.27
CA PRO A 17 -5.43 -1.51 5.79
C PRO A 17 -4.96 -2.91 6.19
N ILE A 18 -3.69 -3.21 5.90
CA ILE A 18 -3.02 -4.47 6.20
C ILE A 18 -1.62 -4.22 6.78
N VAL A 19 -1.02 -5.21 7.44
CA VAL A 19 0.33 -5.07 8.03
C VAL A 19 1.32 -5.98 7.31
N LEU A 20 2.41 -5.41 6.79
CA LEU A 20 3.52 -6.16 6.23
C LEU A 20 4.42 -6.68 7.38
N THR A 21 4.57 -8.00 7.50
CA THR A 21 5.32 -8.66 8.59
C THR A 21 6.53 -9.45 8.11
N GLY A 22 6.73 -9.54 6.79
CA GLY A 22 7.90 -10.19 6.23
C GLY A 22 8.00 -10.00 4.72
N VAL A 23 9.20 -10.18 4.19
CA VAL A 23 9.49 -10.08 2.75
C VAL A 23 10.42 -11.21 2.34
N ASN A 24 10.15 -11.79 1.17
CA ASN A 24 11.06 -12.70 0.50
C ASN A 24 11.91 -11.90 -0.49
N VAL A 25 13.23 -11.96 -0.33
CA VAL A 25 14.18 -11.28 -1.22
C VAL A 25 14.93 -12.34 -2.04
N ASN A 26 14.96 -12.17 -3.35
CA ASN A 26 15.74 -12.99 -4.28
C ASN A 26 16.64 -12.07 -5.11
N ASN A 27 17.96 -12.30 -5.08
CA ASN A 27 18.96 -11.47 -5.77
C ASN A 27 18.76 -9.96 -5.52
N GLY A 28 18.52 -9.59 -4.25
CA GLY A 28 18.28 -8.19 -3.84
C GLY A 28 16.89 -7.64 -4.14
N ASN A 29 16.02 -8.39 -4.82
CA ASN A 29 14.67 -7.94 -5.18
C ASN A 29 13.59 -8.60 -4.31
N ALA A 30 12.67 -7.79 -3.79
CA ALA A 30 11.46 -8.33 -3.15
C ALA A 30 10.61 -9.07 -4.19
N THR A 31 10.19 -10.30 -3.88
CA THR A 31 9.33 -11.10 -4.77
C THR A 31 7.95 -11.33 -4.18
N LYS A 32 7.85 -11.51 -2.86
CA LYS A 32 6.58 -11.68 -2.14
C LYS A 32 6.67 -11.12 -0.72
N TRP A 33 5.51 -10.74 -0.19
CA TRP A 33 5.32 -10.13 1.11
C TRP A 33 4.41 -11.01 1.96
N ARG A 34 4.76 -11.16 3.23
CA ARG A 34 3.87 -11.75 4.23
C ARG A 34 3.03 -10.63 4.83
N VAL A 35 1.72 -10.81 4.77
CA VAL A 35 0.73 -9.83 5.18
C VAL A 35 -0.04 -10.40 6.36
N GLU A 36 -0.12 -9.66 7.46
CA GLU A 36 -1.05 -9.93 8.55
C GLU A 36 -2.36 -9.19 8.31
N ASN A 37 -3.47 -9.89 8.49
CA ASN A 37 -4.81 -9.35 8.30
C ASN A 37 -5.64 -9.45 9.59
N SER A 38 -6.69 -8.65 9.72
CA SER A 38 -7.54 -8.52 10.90
C SER A 38 -8.78 -9.44 10.89
N TRP A 39 -8.94 -10.30 9.88
CA TRP A 39 -10.15 -11.10 9.66
C TRP A 39 -10.21 -12.45 10.41
N SER A 40 -9.66 -12.53 11.63
CA SER A 40 -9.47 -13.76 12.42
C SER A 40 -8.30 -14.65 11.99
N LYS A 41 -7.80 -15.42 12.96
CA LYS A 41 -6.75 -16.45 12.79
C LYS A 41 -7.26 -17.71 12.09
N GLU A 42 -8.58 -17.89 11.99
CA GLU A 42 -9.17 -19.06 11.33
C GLU A 42 -9.21 -18.94 9.81
N ARG A 43 -9.00 -17.73 9.27
CA ARG A 43 -8.93 -17.49 7.83
C ARG A 43 -7.50 -17.62 7.32
N HIS A 44 -7.36 -18.13 6.09
CA HIS A 44 -6.07 -18.31 5.41
C HIS A 44 -5.08 -19.13 6.25
N GLU A 45 -3.78 -18.86 6.11
CA GLU A 45 -2.75 -19.49 6.93
C GLU A 45 -2.61 -18.70 8.25
N LYS A 46 -3.44 -19.04 9.25
CA LYS A 46 -3.41 -18.44 10.59
C LYS A 46 -3.58 -16.91 10.61
N GLY A 47 -4.42 -16.37 9.72
CA GLY A 47 -4.63 -14.93 9.55
C GLY A 47 -3.62 -14.22 8.65
N TYR A 48 -2.68 -14.95 8.05
CA TYR A 48 -1.69 -14.40 7.14
C TYR A 48 -2.02 -14.67 5.67
N LEU A 49 -1.65 -13.69 4.84
CA LEU A 49 -1.72 -13.72 3.39
C LEU A 49 -0.30 -13.65 2.81
N MET A 50 -0.16 -14.13 1.57
CA MET A 50 1.03 -13.92 0.74
C MET A 50 0.63 -13.01 -0.41
N MET A 51 1.33 -11.88 -0.52
CA MET A 51 1.11 -10.88 -1.56
C MET A 51 2.34 -10.85 -2.49
N THR A 52 2.14 -11.07 -3.79
CA THR A 52 3.25 -10.94 -4.75
C THR A 52 3.63 -9.47 -4.90
N THR A 53 4.88 -9.19 -5.29
CA THR A 53 5.32 -7.81 -5.52
C THR A 53 4.58 -7.16 -6.69
N ASP A 54 4.17 -7.93 -7.70
CA ASP A 54 3.37 -7.40 -8.81
C ASP A 54 1.96 -7.01 -8.35
N TRP A 55 1.33 -7.82 -7.49
CA TRP A 55 0.05 -7.45 -6.89
C TRP A 55 0.17 -6.19 -6.02
N CYS A 56 1.25 -6.11 -5.22
CA CYS A 56 1.54 -4.91 -4.42
C CYS A 56 1.64 -3.66 -5.29
N LYS A 57 2.40 -3.71 -6.39
CA LYS A 57 2.55 -2.59 -7.33
C LYS A 57 1.22 -2.16 -7.93
N GLU A 58 0.33 -3.10 -8.25
CA GLU A 58 -0.95 -2.79 -8.86
C GLU A 58 -1.96 -2.21 -7.86
N PHE A 59 -2.04 -2.75 -6.63
CA PHE A 59 -3.18 -2.46 -5.75
C PHE A 59 -2.84 -1.72 -4.44
N VAL A 60 -1.58 -1.73 -3.98
CA VAL A 60 -1.19 -0.93 -2.82
C VAL A 60 -0.87 0.50 -3.26
N VAL A 61 -1.48 1.49 -2.63
CA VAL A 61 -1.25 2.91 -2.96
C VAL A 61 -0.61 3.71 -1.83
N GLU A 62 -0.73 3.23 -0.58
CA GLU A 62 -0.16 3.91 0.60
C GLU A 62 0.61 2.91 1.47
N VAL A 63 1.73 3.38 2.02
CA VAL A 63 2.49 2.70 3.08
C VAL A 63 2.93 3.70 4.13
N VAL A 64 2.97 3.26 5.39
CA VAL A 64 3.46 4.06 6.50
C VAL A 64 4.79 3.48 6.97
N VAL A 65 5.81 4.33 7.02
CA VAL A 65 7.16 3.97 7.47
C VAL A 65 7.69 5.00 8.47
N ASN A 66 8.71 4.63 9.24
CA ASN A 66 9.38 5.57 10.11
C ASN A 66 10.10 6.64 9.28
N LYS A 67 9.96 7.92 9.65
CA LYS A 67 10.64 9.05 9.00
C LYS A 67 12.16 8.89 8.94
N SER A 68 12.76 8.17 9.89
CA SER A 68 14.20 7.89 9.92
C SER A 68 14.69 7.04 8.74
N LEU A 69 13.78 6.40 7.99
CA LEU A 69 14.09 5.60 6.81
C LEU A 69 14.01 6.39 5.50
N LEU A 70 13.52 7.64 5.55
CA LEU A 70 13.31 8.47 4.37
C LEU A 70 14.55 9.31 4.07
N SER A 71 14.81 9.53 2.78
CA SER A 71 15.84 10.49 2.34
C SER A 71 15.41 11.92 2.66
N GLU A 72 16.38 12.83 2.73
CA GLU A 72 16.12 14.26 2.90
C GLU A 72 15.22 14.82 1.78
N GLU A 73 15.39 14.33 0.55
CA GLU A 73 14.55 14.68 -0.59
C GLU A 73 13.08 14.37 -0.32
N VAL A 74 12.74 13.16 0.14
CA VAL A 74 11.36 12.78 0.45
C VAL A 74 10.84 13.56 1.65
N LEU A 75 11.67 13.82 2.66
CA LEU A 75 11.29 14.62 3.82
C LEU A 75 11.00 16.08 3.46
N SER A 76 11.65 16.64 2.44
CA SER A 76 11.40 18.00 1.97
C SER A 76 9.99 18.21 1.42
N VAL A 77 9.32 17.15 0.94
CA VAL A 77 7.94 17.20 0.45
C VAL A 77 6.97 17.70 1.53
N PHE A 78 7.23 17.42 2.81
CA PHE A 78 6.41 17.92 3.93
C PHE A 78 6.45 19.45 4.12
N GLN A 79 7.38 20.15 3.47
CA GLN A 79 7.50 21.61 3.54
C GLN A 79 6.81 22.32 2.38
N GLN A 80 6.33 21.58 1.37
CA GLN A 80 5.66 22.14 0.20
C GLN A 80 4.23 22.57 0.53
N GLU A 81 3.67 23.43 -0.31
CA GLU A 81 2.24 23.77 -0.23
C GLU A 81 1.40 22.53 -0.53
N LEU A 82 0.42 22.24 0.32
CA LEU A 82 -0.42 21.06 0.20
C LEU A 82 -1.42 21.23 -0.95
N GLN A 83 -1.45 20.26 -1.87
CA GLN A 83 -2.51 20.19 -2.87
C GLN A 83 -3.79 19.66 -2.24
N VAL A 84 -4.81 20.52 -2.14
CA VAL A 84 -6.13 20.13 -1.66
C VAL A 84 -6.87 19.37 -2.76
N LEU A 85 -7.23 18.12 -2.49
CA LEU A 85 -8.05 17.28 -3.36
C LEU A 85 -9.52 17.37 -2.96
N SER A 86 -10.41 17.01 -3.89
CA SER A 86 -11.85 16.93 -3.63
C SER A 86 -12.16 15.85 -2.59
N ILE A 87 -13.23 16.02 -1.81
CA ILE A 87 -13.65 15.03 -0.79
C ILE A 87 -13.98 13.64 -1.35
N TRP A 88 -14.32 13.56 -2.64
CA TRP A 88 -14.63 12.30 -3.35
C TRP A 88 -13.43 11.72 -4.11
N ASP A 89 -12.22 12.22 -3.88
CA ASP A 89 -11.02 11.67 -4.50
C ASP A 89 -10.77 10.22 -4.02
N PRO A 90 -10.44 9.27 -4.92
CA PRO A 90 -10.29 7.86 -4.56
C PRO A 90 -9.06 7.57 -3.66
N ILE A 91 -8.21 8.57 -3.40
CA ILE A 91 -7.06 8.47 -2.48
C ILE A 91 -7.47 8.85 -1.03
N GLY A 92 -8.75 9.13 -0.76
CA GLY A 92 -9.24 9.45 0.60
C GLY A 92 -9.88 8.30 1.38
N THR A 93 -10.11 7.13 0.76
CA THR A 93 -10.92 6.06 1.35
C THR A 93 -10.11 5.11 2.23
N LEU A 94 -10.52 4.93 3.49
CA LEU A 94 -10.05 3.86 4.39
C LEU A 94 -11.25 3.32 5.18
N ALA A 95 -11.42 1.99 5.24
CA ALA A 95 -12.51 1.32 5.95
C ALA A 95 -12.10 0.80 7.33
#